data_AF-A0A7J9GIN3-F1
#
_entry.id   AF-A0A7J9GIN3-F1
#
_cell.length_a   1.000
_cell.length_b   1.000
_cell.length_c   1.000
_cell.angle_alpha   90.00
_cell.angle_beta   90.00
_cell.angle_gamma   90.00
#
_symmetry.space_group_name_H-M   'P 1'
#
loop_
_entity.id
_entity.type
_entity.pdbx_description
1 polymer ?
#
loop_
_entity_poly.entity_id
_entity_poly.type
_entity_poly.pdbx_seq_one_letter_code
_entity_poly.pdbx_strand_id
1 'polypeptide(L)'
;MADCVEVIGDSVDELRQSIEELGHISRSNFALTMSDIQTWVSAALTDEDTCMDGFAGKSMNGNVKTMVRKRIVKIAHLTSNALALVNNYASTQSNLP
;
A
#
# COMPACT_ATOMS: atom_id res chain seq x y z
N MET A 1 -10.97 7.31 14.32
CA MET A 1 -11.73 6.33 13.49
C MET A 1 -12.00 6.90 12.12
N ALA A 2 -12.57 8.11 12.01
CA ALA A 2 -12.70 8.81 10.73
C ALA A 2 -11.34 8.90 10.00
N ASP A 3 -10.30 9.34 10.71
CA ASP A 3 -8.94 9.46 10.15
C ASP A 3 -8.39 8.12 9.64
N CYS A 4 -8.68 6.99 10.31
CA CYS A 4 -8.28 5.68 9.78
C CYS A 4 -9.09 5.31 8.52
N VAL A 5 -10.39 5.60 8.50
CA VAL A 5 -11.22 5.31 7.33
C VAL A 5 -10.77 6.14 6.13
N GLU A 6 -10.36 7.39 6.36
CA GLU A 6 -9.80 8.28 5.36
C GLU A 6 -8.52 7.70 4.76
N VAL A 7 -7.47 7.46 5.57
CA VAL A 7 -6.19 6.94 5.04
C VAL A 7 -6.31 5.52 4.46
N ILE A 8 -7.24 4.69 4.94
CA ILE A 8 -7.50 3.40 4.29
C ILE A 8 -8.26 3.56 2.96
N GLY A 9 -9.04 4.62 2.81
CA GLY A 9 -9.60 5.03 1.52
C GLY A 9 -8.49 5.42 0.55
N ASP A 10 -7.56 6.24 1.01
CA ASP A 10 -6.39 6.69 0.24
C ASP A 10 -5.52 5.51 -0.21
N SER A 11 -5.17 4.59 0.71
CA SER A 11 -4.48 3.33 0.40
C SER A 11 -5.19 2.51 -0.70
N VAL A 12 -6.53 2.45 -0.69
CA VAL A 12 -7.29 1.75 -1.74
C VAL A 12 -7.14 2.45 -3.10
N ASP A 13 -7.15 3.77 -3.13
CA ASP A 13 -7.03 4.53 -4.37
C ASP A 13 -5.60 4.49 -4.92
N GLU A 14 -4.58 4.53 -4.07
CA GLU A 14 -3.17 4.36 -4.44
C GLU A 14 -2.89 2.95 -5.00
N LEU A 15 -3.46 1.91 -4.38
CA LEU A 15 -3.36 0.54 -4.90
C LEU A 15 -4.09 0.40 -6.24
N ARG A 16 -5.19 1.12 -6.48
CA ARG A 16 -5.86 1.15 -7.78
C ARG A 16 -5.01 1.85 -8.84
N GLN A 17 -4.41 3.00 -8.52
CA GLN A 17 -3.49 3.71 -9.41
C GLN A 17 -2.31 2.81 -9.79
N SER A 18 -1.76 2.07 -8.82
CA SER A 18 -0.69 1.09 -9.05
C SER A 18 -1.09 0.02 -10.07
N ILE A 19 -2.32 -0.50 -10.00
CA ILE A 19 -2.83 -1.52 -10.93
C ILE A 19 -3.07 -0.92 -12.32
N GLU A 20 -3.62 0.28 -12.40
CA GLU A 20 -3.87 0.98 -13.67
C GLU A 20 -2.56 1.24 -14.41
N GLU A 21 -1.56 1.80 -13.72
CA GLU A 21 -0.25 2.11 -14.30
C GLU A 21 0.52 0.85 -14.71
N LEU A 22 0.37 -0.25 -13.96
CA LEU A 22 0.92 -1.55 -14.39
C LEU A 22 0.33 -2.00 -15.74
N GLY A 23 -0.92 -1.62 -16.05
CA GLY A 23 -1.55 -1.87 -17.35
C GLY A 23 -0.97 -1.02 -18.50
N HIS A 24 -0.28 0.07 -18.19
CA HIS A 24 0.35 0.99 -19.15
C HIS A 24 1.85 0.73 -19.36
N ILE A 25 2.37 -0.36 -18.78
CA ILE A 25 3.80 -0.67 -18.85
C ILE A 25 4.25 -1.03 -20.28
N SER A 26 5.36 -0.43 -20.69
CA SER A 26 6.05 -0.71 -21.95
C SER A 26 7.57 -0.61 -21.76
N ARG A 27 8.35 -1.09 -22.74
CA ARG A 27 9.82 -0.95 -22.69
C ARG A 27 10.28 0.50 -22.56
N SER A 28 9.58 1.45 -23.18
CA SER A 28 10.02 2.85 -23.25
C SER A 28 9.68 3.68 -22.00
N ASN A 29 8.68 3.29 -21.22
CA ASN A 29 8.29 3.98 -19.97
C ASN A 29 8.55 3.16 -18.70
N PHE A 30 9.12 1.94 -18.83
CA PHE A 30 9.27 0.99 -17.73
C PHE A 30 9.78 1.61 -16.43
N ALA A 31 10.87 2.38 -16.48
CA ALA A 31 11.49 2.95 -15.28
C ALA A 31 10.58 3.95 -14.55
N LEU A 32 9.83 4.78 -15.30
CA LEU A 32 8.91 5.76 -14.73
C LEU A 32 7.68 5.06 -14.16
N THR A 33 7.01 4.22 -14.95
CA THR A 33 5.86 3.41 -14.53
C THR A 33 6.18 2.59 -13.27
N MET A 34 7.36 1.96 -13.22
CA MET A 34 7.76 1.19 -12.04
C MET A 34 7.99 2.08 -10.81
N SER A 35 8.61 3.25 -11.00
CA SER A 35 8.79 4.24 -9.92
C SER A 35 7.45 4.69 -9.36
N ASP A 36 6.47 4.99 -10.22
CA ASP A 36 5.13 5.44 -9.81
C ASP A 36 4.41 4.34 -9.02
N ILE A 37 4.43 3.09 -9.50
CA ILE A 37 3.87 1.93 -8.78
C ILE A 37 4.56 1.75 -7.42
N GLN A 38 5.89 1.83 -7.35
CA GLN A 38 6.63 1.73 -6.09
C GLN A 38 6.22 2.84 -5.11
N THR A 39 6.04 4.07 -5.60
CA THR A 39 5.60 5.21 -4.80
C THR A 39 4.22 4.95 -4.22
N TRP A 40 3.22 4.60 -5.04
CA TRP A 40 1.84 4.42 -4.56
C TRP A 40 1.69 3.21 -3.64
N VAL A 41 2.33 2.07 -3.93
CA VAL A 41 2.27 0.91 -3.03
C VAL A 41 2.96 1.22 -1.68
N SER A 42 4.02 2.03 -1.68
CA SER A 42 4.69 2.46 -0.44
C SER A 42 3.86 3.47 0.36
N ALA A 43 3.13 4.35 -0.34
CA ALA A 43 2.19 5.28 0.28
C ALA A 43 1.04 4.52 0.95
N ALA A 44 0.47 3.52 0.27
CA ALA A 44 -0.62 2.71 0.81
C ALA A 44 -0.22 1.99 2.11
N LEU A 45 1.03 1.50 2.16
CA LEU A 45 1.58 0.89 3.37
C LEU A 45 1.76 1.90 4.51
N THR A 46 2.18 3.13 4.17
CA THR A 46 2.35 4.23 5.13
C THR A 46 1.00 4.67 5.72
N ASP A 47 -0.06 4.68 4.92
CA ASP A 47 -1.41 4.99 5.35
C ASP A 47 -2.00 3.92 6.28
N GLU A 48 -1.72 2.65 5.97
CA GLU A 48 -2.10 1.52 6.83
C GLU A 48 -1.39 1.59 8.19
N ASP A 49 -0.10 1.94 8.21
CA ASP A 49 0.66 2.20 9.43
C ASP A 49 0.10 3.40 10.22
N THR A 50 -0.23 4.50 9.53
CA THR A 50 -0.84 5.70 10.12
C THR A 50 -2.20 5.38 10.76
N CYS A 51 -3.03 4.59 10.09
CA CYS A 51 -4.28 4.11 10.67
C CYS A 51 -4.03 3.29 11.95
N MET A 52 -3.01 2.42 11.98
CA MET A 52 -2.68 1.63 13.17
C MET A 52 -2.28 2.51 14.35
N ASP A 53 -1.51 3.57 14.12
CA ASP A 53 -1.08 4.52 15.15
C ASP A 53 -2.26 5.34 15.70
N GLY A 54 -3.20 5.73 14.83
CA GLY A 54 -4.44 6.40 15.22
C GLY A 54 -5.31 5.58 16.18
N PHE A 55 -5.12 4.26 16.26
CA PHE A 55 -5.80 3.39 17.22
C PHE A 55 -5.09 3.23 18.56
N ALA A 56 -3.90 3.79 18.80
CA ALA A 56 -3.18 3.60 20.05
C ALA A 56 -3.92 4.14 21.30
N GLY A 57 -4.85 5.10 21.12
CA GLY A 57 -5.63 5.74 22.19
C GLY A 57 -6.63 4.84 22.95
N LYS A 58 -7.10 5.32 24.12
CA LYS A 58 -8.01 4.59 25.05
C LYS A 58 -9.51 4.81 24.80
N SER A 59 -9.91 5.62 23.82
CA SER A 59 -11.28 6.15 23.69
C SER A 59 -12.29 5.23 22.97
N MET A 60 -11.94 3.97 22.65
CA MET A 60 -12.80 3.06 21.88
C MET A 60 -13.11 1.76 22.62
N ASN A 61 -14.26 1.16 22.31
CA ASN A 61 -14.58 -0.21 22.73
C ASN A 61 -13.44 -1.16 22.30
N GLY A 62 -12.86 -1.86 23.27
CA GLY A 62 -11.70 -2.72 23.07
C GLY A 62 -11.91 -3.81 22.01
N ASN A 63 -13.11 -4.38 21.92
CA ASN A 63 -13.41 -5.45 20.95
C ASN A 63 -13.42 -4.93 19.51
N VAL A 64 -14.03 -3.76 19.29
CA VAL A 64 -14.05 -3.10 17.97
C VAL A 64 -12.63 -2.71 17.56
N LYS A 65 -11.87 -2.11 18.48
CA LYS A 65 -10.47 -1.74 18.26
C LYS A 65 -9.61 -2.96 17.86
N THR A 66 -9.74 -4.09 18.56
CA THR A 66 -9.00 -5.31 18.22
C THR A 66 -9.40 -5.87 16.86
N MET A 67 -10.69 -5.86 16.51
CA MET A 67 -11.15 -6.34 15.21
C MET A 67 -10.59 -5.49 14.07
N VAL A 68 -10.67 -4.17 14.19
CA VAL A 68 -10.16 -3.25 13.15
C VAL A 68 -8.65 -3.41 13.03
N ARG A 69 -7.90 -3.37 14.13
CA ARG A 69 -6.43 -3.57 14.11
C ARG A 69 -6.03 -4.86 13.38
N LYS A 70 -6.71 -5.99 13.65
CA LYS A 70 -6.42 -7.25 12.96
C LYS A 70 -6.61 -7.18 11.45
N ARG A 71 -7.60 -6.40 10.98
CA ARG A 71 -7.84 -6.20 9.55
C ARG A 71 -6.74 -5.32 8.96
N ILE A 72 -6.41 -4.20 9.58
CA ILE A 72 -5.37 -3.28 9.08
C ILE A 72 -4.01 -3.97 9.00
N VAL A 73 -3.61 -4.72 10.04
CA VAL A 73 -2.37 -5.53 10.02
C VAL A 73 -2.37 -6.50 8.84
N LYS A 74 -3.51 -7.14 8.54
CA LYS A 74 -3.59 -8.04 7.39
C LYS A 74 -3.43 -7.29 6.07
N ILE A 75 -3.98 -6.09 5.95
CA ILE A 75 -3.83 -5.25 4.74
C ILE A 75 -2.34 -4.86 4.61
N ALA A 76 -1.70 -4.34 5.65
CA ALA A 76 -0.26 -4.02 5.70
C ALA A 76 0.63 -5.18 5.26
N HIS A 77 0.33 -6.40 5.70
CA HIS A 77 1.06 -7.57 5.23
C HIS A 77 0.87 -7.84 3.73
N LEU A 78 -0.34 -7.66 3.19
CA LEU A 78 -0.60 -7.85 1.76
C LEU A 78 0.05 -6.74 0.91
N THR A 79 -0.03 -5.49 1.35
CA THR A 79 0.59 -4.33 0.70
C THR A 79 2.12 -4.47 0.72
N SER A 80 2.71 -4.91 1.84
CA SER A 80 4.14 -5.21 1.93
C SER A 80 4.57 -6.34 0.98
N ASN A 81 3.77 -7.41 0.86
CA ASN A 81 4.03 -8.47 -0.12
C ASN A 81 3.98 -7.94 -1.56
N ALA A 82 3.01 -7.09 -1.87
CA ALA A 82 2.90 -6.45 -3.19
C ALA A 82 4.13 -5.58 -3.49
N LEU A 83 4.55 -4.74 -2.54
CA LEU A 83 5.75 -3.90 -2.67
C LEU A 83 7.00 -4.75 -2.93
N ALA A 84 7.16 -5.86 -2.20
CA ALA A 84 8.26 -6.78 -2.42
C ALA A 84 8.25 -7.38 -3.84
N LEU A 85 7.09 -7.78 -4.36
CA LEU A 85 6.97 -8.30 -5.72
C LEU A 85 7.30 -7.23 -6.78
N VAL A 86 6.77 -6.01 -6.61
CA VAL A 86 7.06 -4.87 -7.49
C VAL A 86 8.56 -4.58 -7.51
N ASN A 87 9.20 -4.49 -6.35
CA ASN A 87 10.65 -4.24 -6.24
C ASN A 87 11.49 -5.33 -6.90
N ASN A 88 11.10 -6.60 -6.76
CA ASN A 88 11.80 -7.71 -7.43
C ASN A 88 11.61 -7.70 -8.95
N TYR A 89 10.42 -7.32 -9.42
CA TYR A 89 10.16 -7.21 -10.86
C TYR A 89 10.94 -6.04 -11.48
N ALA A 90 10.97 -4.89 -10.81
CA ALA A 90 11.78 -3.72 -11.16
C ALA A 90 13.25 -4.08 -11.35
N SER A 91 13.84 -4.75 -10.35
CA SER A 91 15.26 -5.12 -10.35
C SER A 91 15.59 -6.18 -11.40
N THR A 92 14.68 -7.13 -11.65
CA THR A 92 14.89 -8.16 -12.67
C THR A 92 14.97 -7.52 -14.06
N GLN A 93 14.06 -6.59 -14.38
CA GLN A 93 14.00 -5.93 -15.68
C GLN A 93 15.17 -4.96 -15.91
N SER A 94 15.68 -4.29 -14.87
CA SER A 94 16.90 -3.48 -15.00
C SER A 94 18.16 -4.31 -15.30
N ASN A 95 18.12 -5.62 -15.03
CA ASN A 95 19.23 -6.55 -15.29
C ASN A 95 19.11 -7.29 -16.63
N LEU A 96 18.03 -7.08 -17.40
CA LEU A 96 17.89 -7.64 -18.75
C LEU A 96 18.64 -6.76 -19.77
N PRO A 97 19.42 -7.35 -20.68
CA PRO A 97 20.14 -6.62 -21.74
C PRO A 97 19.23 -6.00 -22.80
#